data_AF-A0A7S2U5C3-F1
#
_entry.id   AF-A0A7S2U5C3-F1
#
_cell.length_a   1.000
_cell.length_b   1.000
_cell.length_c   1.000
_cell.angle_alpha   90.00
_cell.angle_beta   90.00
_cell.angle_gamma   90.00
#
_symmetry.space_group_name_H-M   'P 1'
#
loop_
_entity.id
_entity.type
_entity.pdbx_description
1 polymer ?
#
loop_
_entity_poly.entity_id
_entity_poly.type
_entity_poly.pdbx_seq_one_letter_code
_entity_poly.pdbx_strand_id
1 'polypeptide(L)'
;FFQYQVVNHLSETDERQWSQRYYKSSEFFGGPGSPIFLILGGEGAIDPSTGLAYPFIAKHLAKEFSAYVLQPEHRFYGKSQPISPENQTGSTLVTLMTSEQAMLDAVHLLR
;
A
#
# COMPACT_ATOMS: atom_id res chain seq x y z
N PHE A 1 -5.80 0.66 -8.37
CA PHE A 1 -6.26 0.03 -7.12
C PHE A 1 -5.97 -1.46 -7.18
N PHE A 2 -5.59 -2.03 -6.05
CA PHE A 2 -5.42 -3.47 -5.86
C PHE A 2 -6.72 -4.00 -5.24
N GLN A 3 -7.45 -4.84 -5.98
CA GLN A 3 -8.86 -5.13 -5.70
C GLN A 3 -9.08 -6.23 -4.66
N TYR A 4 -8.04 -7.01 -4.36
CA TYR A 4 -8.14 -8.25 -3.59
C TYR A 4 -7.32 -8.16 -2.30
N GLN A 5 -7.25 -6.97 -1.69
CA GLN A 5 -6.60 -6.83 -0.38
C GLN A 5 -7.49 -7.46 0.70
N VAL A 6 -6.88 -8.03 1.74
CA VAL A 6 -7.62 -8.71 2.82
C VAL A 6 -7.94 -7.71 3.93
N VAL A 7 -9.16 -7.76 4.46
CA VAL A 7 -9.58 -6.86 5.55
C VAL A 7 -8.78 -7.15 6.82
N ASN A 8 -8.67 -8.43 7.18
CA ASN A 8 -7.98 -8.88 8.39
C ASN A 8 -7.05 -10.05 8.07
N HIS A 9 -5.75 -9.77 7.92
CA HIS A 9 -4.74 -10.80 7.64
C HIS A 9 -4.47 -11.75 8.82
N LEU A 10 -4.86 -11.35 10.03
CA LEU A 10 -4.61 -12.08 11.27
C LEU A 10 -5.81 -12.95 11.69
N SER A 11 -6.86 -12.99 10.88
CA SER A 11 -8.00 -13.87 11.09
C SER A 11 -7.95 -15.02 10.10
N GLU A 12 -8.09 -16.25 10.62
CA GLU A 12 -8.16 -17.45 9.79
C GLU A 12 -9.53 -17.62 9.09
N THR A 13 -10.54 -16.84 9.49
CA THR A 13 -11.92 -17.00 9.03
C THR A 13 -12.51 -15.77 8.34
N ASP A 14 -11.83 -14.63 8.40
CA ASP A 14 -12.27 -13.40 7.73
C ASP A 14 -11.83 -13.40 6.26
N GLU A 15 -12.73 -13.82 5.38
CA GLU A 15 -12.49 -13.88 3.94
C GLU A 15 -12.81 -12.55 3.21
N ARG A 16 -13.15 -11.48 3.94
CA ARG A 16 -13.54 -10.21 3.33
C ARG A 16 -12.35 -9.55 2.64
N GLN A 17 -12.65 -8.95 1.49
CA GLN A 17 -11.68 -8.23 0.68
C GLN A 17 -12.08 -6.76 0.49
N TRP A 18 -11.09 -5.94 0.18
CA TRP A 18 -11.26 -4.51 -0.08
C TRP A 18 -10.27 -4.00 -1.14
N SER A 19 -10.57 -2.80 -1.65
CA SER A 19 -9.77 -2.16 -2.69
C SER A 19 -8.75 -1.20 -2.08
N GLN A 20 -7.47 -1.53 -2.19
CA GLN A 20 -6.38 -0.67 -1.72
C GLN A 20 -5.84 0.23 -2.84
N ARG A 21 -5.74 1.53 -2.58
CA ARG A 21 -5.09 2.45 -3.52
C ARG A 21 -3.58 2.22 -3.48
N TYR A 22 -2.95 2.26 -4.64
CA TYR A 22 -1.50 2.29 -4.75
C TYR A 22 -1.09 3.07 -5.99
N TYR A 23 0.12 3.61 -5.97
CA TYR A 23 0.76 4.25 -7.10
C TYR A 23 2.00 3.47 -7.51
N LYS A 24 2.41 3.65 -8.75
CA LYS A 24 3.53 2.92 -9.33
C LYS A 24 4.28 3.76 -10.35
N SER A 25 5.57 3.49 -10.52
CA SER A 25 6.36 4.00 -11.63
C SER A 25 7.22 2.88 -12.20
N SER A 26 7.14 2.72 -13.51
CA SER A 26 7.98 1.83 -14.30
C SER A 26 8.98 2.60 -15.18
N GLU A 27 9.17 3.89 -14.93
CA GLU A 27 9.97 4.80 -15.77
C GLU A 27 11.40 4.29 -15.99
N PHE A 28 12.01 3.69 -14.96
CA PHE A 28 13.37 3.17 -15.00
C PHE A 28 13.46 1.65 -14.81
N PHE A 29 12.33 0.93 -14.90
CA PHE A 29 12.32 -0.49 -14.61
C PHE A 29 13.08 -1.29 -15.68
N GLY A 30 14.12 -2.02 -15.26
CA GLY A 30 14.98 -2.82 -16.13
C GLY A 30 14.37 -4.16 -16.58
N GLY A 31 13.18 -4.52 -16.08
CA GLY A 31 12.51 -5.78 -16.39
C GLY A 31 12.74 -6.89 -15.35
N PRO A 32 12.42 -8.15 -15.69
CA PRO A 32 12.55 -9.27 -14.76
C PRO A 32 13.96 -9.38 -14.16
N GLY A 33 14.02 -9.49 -12.83
CA GLY A 33 15.29 -9.54 -12.07
C GLY A 33 15.74 -8.20 -11.50
N SER A 34 15.20 -7.07 -11.98
CA SER A 34 15.42 -5.77 -11.37
C SER A 34 14.63 -5.60 -10.06
N PRO A 35 15.12 -4.81 -9.09
CA PRO A 35 14.50 -4.67 -7.78
C PRO A 35 13.18 -3.89 -7.83
N ILE A 36 12.36 -4.09 -6.80
CA ILE A 36 11.19 -3.27 -6.51
C ILE A 36 11.52 -2.40 -5.29
N PHE A 37 11.39 -1.08 -5.44
CA PHE A 37 11.40 -0.15 -4.32
C PHE A 37 9.97 0.09 -3.85
N LEU A 38 9.66 -0.43 -2.67
CA LEU A 38 8.39 -0.21 -2.01
C LEU A 38 8.51 0.99 -1.06
N ILE A 39 7.75 2.03 -1.34
CA ILE A 39 7.62 3.21 -0.49
C ILE A 39 6.42 2.99 0.43
N LEU A 40 6.67 2.86 1.72
CA LEU A 40 5.61 2.85 2.72
C LEU A 40 5.30 4.29 3.11
N GLY A 41 4.05 4.71 2.86
CA GLY A 41 3.56 6.01 3.30
C GLY A 41 3.35 6.06 4.81
N GLY A 42 3.12 7.27 5.33
CA GLY A 42 2.69 7.49 6.71
C GLY A 42 1.18 7.64 6.83
N GLU A 43 0.78 8.49 7.77
CA GLU A 43 -0.55 8.62 8.35
C GLU A 43 -1.40 9.64 7.58
N GLY A 44 -1.46 9.48 6.25
CA GLY A 44 -2.10 10.46 5.37
C GLY A 44 -2.56 9.90 4.04
N ALA A 45 -3.53 10.59 3.45
CA ALA A 45 -3.96 10.33 2.09
C ALA A 45 -2.83 10.63 1.10
N ILE A 46 -2.67 9.79 0.09
CA ILE A 46 -1.77 10.05 -1.04
C ILE A 46 -2.60 10.72 -2.14
N ASP A 47 -2.51 12.05 -2.20
CA ASP A 47 -3.16 12.84 -3.24
C ASP A 47 -2.52 12.53 -4.61
N PRO A 48 -3.32 12.24 -5.66
CA PRO A 48 -2.79 11.98 -7.00
C PRO A 48 -1.86 13.07 -7.53
N SER A 49 -2.10 14.33 -7.16
CA SER A 49 -1.28 15.48 -7.58
C SER A 49 0.10 15.54 -6.92
N THR A 50 0.27 14.88 -5.77
CA THR A 50 1.57 14.82 -5.07
C THR A 50 2.54 13.87 -5.78
N GLY A 51 2.03 12.90 -6.53
CA GLY A 51 2.83 11.83 -7.12
C GLY A 51 3.38 10.86 -6.08
N LEU A 52 4.41 10.09 -6.47
CA LEU A 52 5.11 9.20 -5.54
C LEU A 52 5.84 10.03 -4.48
N ALA A 53 5.65 9.66 -3.21
CA ALA A 53 6.38 10.20 -2.08
C ALA A 53 7.88 9.96 -2.24
N TYR A 54 8.68 10.77 -1.57
CA TYR A 54 10.14 10.76 -1.65
C TYR A 54 10.64 10.71 -3.11
N PRO A 55 10.47 11.80 -3.89
CA PRO A 55 10.83 11.83 -5.30
C PRO A 55 12.27 11.40 -5.60
N PHE A 56 13.18 11.50 -4.61
CA PHE A 56 14.53 10.98 -4.72
C PHE A 56 14.58 9.47 -5.03
N ILE A 57 13.71 8.67 -4.42
CA ILE A 57 13.62 7.23 -4.68
C ILE A 57 13.21 6.99 -6.13
N ALA A 58 12.15 7.66 -6.59
CA ALA A 58 11.60 7.44 -7.93
C ALA A 58 12.44 8.04 -9.07
N LYS A 59 13.14 9.16 -8.82
CA LYS A 59 13.87 9.91 -9.86
C LYS A 59 15.36 9.61 -9.92
N HIS A 60 15.97 9.18 -8.81
CA HIS A 60 17.41 8.94 -8.73
C HIS A 60 17.72 7.48 -8.45
N LEU A 61 17.25 6.93 -7.32
CA LEU A 61 17.58 5.54 -6.97
C LEU A 61 16.99 4.55 -7.98
N ALA A 62 15.72 4.73 -8.38
CA ALA A 62 15.11 3.83 -9.36
C ALA A 62 15.87 3.84 -10.71
N LYS A 63 16.41 4.99 -11.12
CA LYS A 63 17.26 5.11 -12.30
C LYS A 63 18.58 4.36 -12.13
N GLU A 64 19.24 4.53 -10.99
CA GLU A 64 20.53 3.90 -10.70
C GLU A 64 20.42 2.36 -10.62
N PHE A 65 19.38 1.86 -9.96
CA PHE A 65 19.18 0.42 -9.72
C PHE A 65 18.27 -0.25 -10.74
N SER A 66 17.82 0.48 -11.77
CA SER A 66 16.83 0.03 -12.75
C SER A 66 15.53 -0.51 -12.09
N ALA A 67 15.09 0.12 -10.99
CA ALA A 67 14.05 -0.40 -10.13
C ALA A 67 12.63 -0.04 -10.60
N TYR A 68 11.69 -0.92 -10.30
CA TYR A 68 10.26 -0.59 -10.30
C TYR A 68 9.91 0.10 -8.98
N VAL A 69 9.05 1.11 -8.98
CA VAL A 69 8.62 1.79 -7.75
C VAL A 69 7.16 1.53 -7.48
N LEU A 70 6.83 1.13 -6.25
CA LEU A 70 5.48 0.95 -5.74
C LEU A 70 5.25 1.78 -4.48
N GLN A 71 4.05 2.32 -4.32
CA GLN A 71 3.64 3.00 -3.11
C GLN A 71 2.16 2.68 -2.80
N PRO A 72 1.88 1.70 -1.93
CA PRO A 72 0.55 1.50 -1.39
C PRO A 72 0.14 2.69 -0.51
N GLU A 73 -1.13 3.07 -0.58
CA GLU A 73 -1.73 3.93 0.42
C GLU A 73 -2.03 3.10 1.67
N HIS A 74 -1.67 3.66 2.82
CA HIS A 74 -1.82 2.99 4.10
C HIS A 74 -3.30 2.75 4.39
N ARG A 75 -3.65 1.57 4.93
CA ARG A 75 -5.01 1.25 5.36
C ARG A 75 -5.55 2.32 6.33
N PHE A 76 -6.82 2.64 6.20
CA PHE A 76 -7.55 3.69 6.92
C PHE A 76 -7.22 5.14 6.52
N TYR A 77 -6.31 5.37 5.58
CA TYR A 77 -6.00 6.71 5.08
C TYR A 77 -6.50 6.94 3.66
N GLY A 78 -6.89 8.18 3.37
CA GLY A 78 -7.34 8.60 2.05
C GLY A 78 -8.49 7.75 1.51
N LYS A 79 -8.29 7.14 0.35
CA LYS A 79 -9.30 6.30 -0.32
C LYS A 79 -9.18 4.83 0.06
N SER A 80 -8.22 4.48 0.91
CA SER A 80 -7.94 3.10 1.31
C SER A 80 -8.65 2.76 2.62
N GLN A 81 -9.92 2.38 2.51
CA GLN A 81 -10.80 2.11 3.64
C GLN A 81 -11.20 0.62 3.65
N PRO A 82 -10.61 -0.22 4.54
CA PRO A 82 -10.91 -1.66 4.58
C PRO A 82 -12.34 -2.00 4.99
N ILE A 83 -12.95 -1.11 5.77
CA ILE A 83 -14.33 -1.20 6.23
C ILE A 83 -14.99 0.17 6.07
N SER A 84 -16.31 0.16 5.90
CA SER A 84 -17.08 1.40 5.75
C SER A 84 -17.04 2.26 7.02
N PRO A 85 -17.17 3.60 6.92
CA PRO A 85 -17.06 4.51 8.06
C PRO A 85 -17.99 4.16 9.24
N GLU A 86 -19.20 3.70 8.95
CA GLU A 86 -20.18 3.27 9.97
C GLU A 86 -19.73 2.03 10.75
N ASN A 87 -18.83 1.22 10.20
CA ASN A 87 -18.26 0.05 10.86
C ASN A 87 -16.97 0.38 11.63
N GLN A 88 -16.44 1.60 11.57
CA GLN A 88 -15.22 2.02 12.26
C GLN A 88 -15.47 2.36 13.73
N THR A 89 -15.69 1.31 14.52
CA THR A 89 -15.78 1.38 15.98
C THR A 89 -14.39 1.25 16.64
N GLY A 90 -14.27 1.61 17.92
CA GLY A 90 -13.01 1.47 18.67
C GLY A 90 -12.45 0.04 18.64
N SER A 91 -13.29 -0.98 18.78
CA SER A 91 -12.86 -2.39 18.74
C SER A 91 -12.36 -2.80 17.35
N THR A 92 -13.06 -2.39 16.28
CA THR A 92 -12.62 -2.68 14.91
C THR A 92 -11.33 -1.95 14.56
N LEU A 93 -11.15 -0.71 15.00
CA LEU A 93 -9.93 0.06 14.72
C LEU A 93 -8.72 -0.54 15.46
N VAL A 94 -8.87 -0.93 16.73
CA VAL A 94 -7.80 -1.62 17.48
C VAL A 94 -7.37 -2.93 16.81
N THR A 95 -8.30 -3.61 16.14
CA THR A 95 -8.03 -4.89 15.46
C THR A 95 -7.42 -4.71 14.06
N LEU A 96 -7.92 -3.73 13.30
CA LEU A 96 -7.64 -3.62 11.87
C LEU A 96 -6.60 -2.53 11.54
N MET A 97 -6.48 -1.49 12.36
CA MET A 97 -5.57 -0.35 12.16
C MET A 97 -4.29 -0.56 12.96
N THR A 98 -3.55 -1.61 12.62
CA THR A 98 -2.24 -1.94 13.24
C THR A 98 -1.13 -1.90 12.20
N SER A 99 0.10 -1.64 12.64
CA SER A 99 1.27 -1.70 11.75
C SER A 99 1.49 -3.10 11.18
N GLU A 100 1.16 -4.15 11.94
CA GLU A 100 1.26 -5.54 11.47
C GLU A 100 0.32 -5.81 10.28
N GLN A 101 -0.94 -5.38 10.38
CA GLN A 101 -1.89 -5.47 9.29
C GLN A 101 -1.46 -4.67 8.05
N ALA A 102 -0.91 -3.47 8.25
CA ALA A 102 -0.39 -2.65 7.17
C ALA A 102 0.86 -3.26 6.49
N MET A 103 1.72 -3.93 7.26
CA MET A 103 2.85 -4.68 6.70
C MET A 103 2.40 -5.90 5.92
N LEU A 104 1.35 -6.60 6.37
CA LEU A 104 0.77 -7.72 5.64
C LEU A 104 0.07 -7.27 4.35
N ASP A 105 -0.52 -6.06 4.32
CA ASP A 105 -1.00 -5.46 3.07
C ASP A 105 0.12 -5.31 2.04
N ALA A 106 1.29 -4.82 2.47
CA ALA A 106 2.45 -4.65 1.62
C ALA A 106 2.98 -6.00 1.10
N VAL A 107 3.04 -7.02 1.96
CA VAL A 107 3.44 -8.38 1.55
C VAL A 107 2.46 -8.95 0.52
N HIS A 108 1.15 -8.80 0.74
CA HIS A 108 0.13 -9.30 -0.18
C HIS A 108 0.13 -8.57 -1.52
N LEU A 109 0.41 -7.27 -1.54
CA LEU A 109 0.55 -6.49 -2.79
C LEU A 109 1.77 -6.93 -3.64
N LEU A 110 2.83 -7.43 -3.00
CA LEU A 110 4.09 -7.81 -3.65
C LEU A 110 4.12 -9.27 -4.15
N ARG A 111 3.11 -10.09 -3.81
CA ARG A 111 3.02 -11.50 -4.18
C ARG A 111 2.07 -11.72 -5.35
#